data_AF-A0A2H3TTA4-F1
#
_entry.id   AF-A0A2H3TTA4-F1
#
_cell.length_a   1.000
_cell.length_b   1.000
_cell.length_c   1.000
_cell.angle_alpha   90.00
_cell.angle_beta   90.00
_cell.angle_gamma   90.00
#
_symmetry.space_group_name_H-M   'P 1'
#
loop_
_entity.id
_entity.type
_entity.pdbx_description
1 polymer ?
#
loop_
_entity_poly.entity_id
_entity_poly.type
_entity_poly.pdbx_seq_one_letter_code
_entity_poly.pdbx_strand_id
1 'polypeptide(L)'
;MPDGLQCRELTVLSSSQSSLKAIARPQQQSGQTSIRQIYEHIERLGKGNNRVKMIWVPSRDDSLSMSREAKRQAKKATRAGCTPQSLPYQARSMRLRLVVSQLHQQRKLPNNVGNYSKRIDRALPGKHTQALYDICKRREAGVLSQLRTGMAKINSYLNKIGAAESDMCECGCRPETMEHFLFRCTRWEAEREAMRRVGQNMMGNLSFFLGGKSASDGAKWRPNLEAVRATVKFAIATGRLSQEGV
;
A
#
# COMPACT_ATOMS: atom_id res chain seq x y z
N MET A 1 -1.56 44.34 12.19
CA MET A 1 -1.61 45.04 10.87
C MET A 1 -1.79 46.51 11.19
N PRO A 2 -1.19 47.45 10.46
CA PRO A 2 -1.31 48.87 10.80
C PRO A 2 -2.78 49.30 10.67
N ASP A 3 -3.36 49.77 11.78
CA ASP A 3 -4.79 50.05 11.96
C ASP A 3 -5.31 51.28 11.19
N GLY A 4 -4.58 51.72 10.15
CA GLY A 4 -4.82 52.98 9.44
C GLY A 4 -5.13 52.87 7.94
N LEU A 5 -5.20 51.67 7.35
CA LEU A 5 -5.53 51.52 5.94
C LEU A 5 -7.05 51.66 5.73
N GLN A 6 -7.47 52.75 5.08
CA GLN A 6 -8.87 53.00 4.72
C GLN A 6 -9.03 53.29 3.23
N CYS A 7 -10.15 52.83 2.65
CA CYS A 7 -10.55 53.07 1.26
C CYS A 7 -9.49 52.72 0.20
N ARG A 8 -8.71 51.64 0.41
CA ARG A 8 -7.68 51.18 -0.53
C ARG A 8 -8.09 49.93 -1.30
N GLU A 9 -7.57 49.80 -2.52
CA GLU A 9 -7.56 48.53 -3.24
C GLU A 9 -6.22 47.81 -3.01
N LEU A 10 -6.28 46.61 -2.43
CA LEU A 10 -5.14 45.79 -2.06
C LEU A 10 -5.04 44.60 -3.00
N THR A 11 -3.95 44.50 -3.75
CA THR A 11 -3.71 43.39 -4.68
C THR A 11 -2.67 42.42 -4.12
N VAL A 12 -3.06 41.17 -3.92
CA VAL A 12 -2.18 40.07 -3.50
C VAL A 12 -1.80 39.23 -4.71
N LEU A 13 -0.52 39.17 -5.02
CA LEU A 13 0.01 38.35 -6.11
C LEU A 13 0.51 37.02 -5.55
N SER A 14 0.11 35.90 -6.17
CA SER A 14 0.56 34.57 -5.75
C SER A 14 0.90 33.68 -6.94
N SER A 15 2.00 32.94 -6.82
CA SER A 15 2.39 31.93 -7.81
C SER A 15 1.78 30.55 -7.56
N SER A 16 1.10 30.37 -6.42
CA SER A 16 0.42 29.11 -6.09
C SER A 16 -1.01 29.13 -6.62
N GLN A 17 -1.18 28.61 -7.85
CA GLN A 17 -2.50 28.47 -8.46
C GLN A 17 -3.44 27.59 -7.60
N SER A 18 -2.90 26.56 -6.96
CA SER A 18 -3.66 25.67 -6.06
C SER A 18 -4.21 26.40 -4.85
N SER A 19 -3.41 27.28 -4.22
CA SER A 19 -3.85 28.07 -3.07
C SER A 19 -4.96 29.06 -3.46
N LEU A 20 -4.81 29.75 -4.58
CA LEU A 20 -5.82 30.69 -5.07
C LEU A 20 -7.13 29.98 -5.44
N LYS A 21 -7.07 28.82 -6.07
CA LYS A 21 -8.26 27.99 -6.34
C LYS A 21 -8.95 27.54 -5.04
N ALA A 22 -8.17 27.14 -4.03
CA ALA A 22 -8.70 26.71 -2.74
C ALA A 22 -9.37 27.86 -1.95
N ILE A 23 -8.83 29.08 -2.06
CA ILE A 23 -9.44 30.29 -1.48
C ILE A 23 -10.69 30.67 -2.29
N ALA A 24 -10.63 30.67 -3.63
CA ALA A 24 -11.76 31.07 -4.47
C ALA A 24 -12.99 30.15 -4.31
N ARG A 25 -12.79 28.86 -4.01
CA ARG A 25 -13.86 27.89 -3.76
C ARG A 25 -13.53 27.02 -2.53
N PRO A 26 -13.80 27.51 -1.31
CA PRO A 26 -13.58 26.73 -0.09
C PRO A 26 -14.49 25.49 -0.07
N GLN A 27 -13.92 24.30 0.13
CA GLN A 27 -14.64 23.03 0.29
C GLN A 27 -14.12 22.30 1.55
N GLN A 28 -14.55 21.06 1.81
CA GLN A 28 -14.05 20.27 2.95
C GLN A 28 -12.61 19.72 2.78
N GLN A 29 -11.68 20.53 2.30
CA GLN A 29 -10.27 20.17 2.12
C GLN A 29 -9.40 20.38 3.37
N SER A 30 -8.22 19.76 3.39
CA SER A 30 -7.19 20.09 4.39
C SER A 30 -6.68 21.52 4.22
N GLY A 31 -6.44 22.23 5.32
CA GLY A 31 -6.00 23.64 5.31
C GLY A 31 -7.13 24.65 5.51
N GLN A 32 -8.35 24.20 5.81
CA GLN A 32 -9.50 25.06 6.09
C GLN A 32 -9.27 26.07 7.22
N THR A 33 -8.48 25.72 8.25
CA THR A 33 -8.10 26.67 9.30
C THR A 33 -7.38 27.89 8.72
N SER A 34 -6.44 27.69 7.79
CA SER A 34 -5.73 28.78 7.12
C SER A 34 -6.63 29.56 6.18
N ILE A 35 -7.52 28.89 5.45
CA ILE A 35 -8.49 29.56 4.56
C ILE A 35 -9.41 30.46 5.40
N ARG A 36 -9.93 29.96 6.53
CA ARG A 36 -10.77 30.73 7.46
C ARG A 36 -10.03 31.97 7.98
N GLN A 37 -8.78 31.81 8.43
CA GLN A 37 -7.96 32.94 8.88
C GLN A 37 -7.79 34.01 7.78
N ILE A 38 -7.58 33.59 6.54
CA ILE A 38 -7.49 34.51 5.39
C ILE A 38 -8.79 35.31 5.26
N TYR A 39 -9.96 34.66 5.32
CA TYR A 39 -11.25 35.34 5.25
C TYR A 39 -11.48 36.29 6.43
N GLU A 40 -11.15 35.88 7.66
CA GLU A 40 -11.24 36.74 8.85
C GLU A 40 -10.35 37.99 8.72
N HIS A 41 -9.22 37.90 8.02
CA HIS A 41 -8.37 39.05 7.72
C HIS A 41 -8.96 39.94 6.61
N ILE A 42 -9.53 39.35 5.56
CA ILE A 42 -10.22 40.10 4.48
C ILE A 42 -11.41 40.87 5.04
N GLU A 43 -12.22 40.25 5.91
CA GLU A 43 -13.35 40.91 6.57
C GLU A 43 -12.90 42.08 7.46
N ARG A 44 -11.83 41.89 8.22
CA ARG A 44 -11.23 42.97 9.02
C ARG A 44 -10.75 44.14 8.15
N LEU A 45 -10.15 43.87 7.00
CA LEU A 45 -9.78 44.92 6.03
C LEU A 45 -11.01 45.59 5.42
N GLY A 46 -12.08 44.84 5.17
CA GLY A 46 -13.36 45.35 4.67
C GLY A 46 -14.02 46.36 5.59
N LYS A 47 -13.84 46.26 6.92
CA LYS A 47 -14.32 47.26 7.88
C LYS A 47 -13.73 48.66 7.65
N GLY A 48 -12.55 48.75 7.05
CA GLY A 48 -11.93 50.01 6.62
C GLY A 48 -12.29 50.42 5.18
N ASN A 49 -13.35 49.84 4.60
CA ASN A 49 -13.74 50.03 3.20
C ASN A 49 -12.64 49.67 2.18
N ASN A 50 -11.76 48.72 2.52
CA ASN A 50 -10.72 48.25 1.62
C ASN A 50 -11.24 47.09 0.75
N ARG A 51 -10.79 47.02 -0.51
CA ARG A 51 -11.10 45.91 -1.43
C ARG A 51 -9.85 45.06 -1.64
N VAL A 52 -9.95 43.75 -1.42
CA VAL A 52 -8.83 42.82 -1.63
C VAL A 52 -9.04 42.05 -2.93
N LYS A 53 -8.06 42.12 -3.84
CA LYS A 53 -7.99 41.31 -5.06
C LYS A 53 -6.82 40.33 -4.94
N MET A 54 -7.01 39.10 -5.40
CA MET A 54 -5.94 38.11 -5.47
C MET A 54 -5.73 37.68 -6.92
N ILE A 55 -4.50 37.77 -7.40
CA ILE A 55 -4.17 37.49 -8.81
C ILE A 55 -3.10 36.41 -8.86
N TRP A 56 -3.31 35.43 -9.75
CA TRP A 56 -2.30 34.42 -10.04
C TRP A 56 -1.24 34.98 -10.98
N VAL A 57 0.04 34.78 -10.62
CA VAL A 57 1.18 35.16 -11.45
C VAL A 57 2.09 33.94 -11.63
N PRO A 58 2.47 33.55 -12.85
CA PRO A 58 3.33 32.39 -13.05
C PRO A 58 4.70 32.56 -12.38
N SER A 59 5.20 31.50 -11.72
CA SER A 59 6.47 31.55 -10.97
C SER A 59 7.73 31.77 -11.85
N ARG A 60 7.61 31.68 -13.17
CA ARG A 60 8.73 31.82 -14.13
C ARG A 60 8.83 33.21 -14.75
N ASP A 61 7.87 34.08 -14.44
CA ASP A 61 7.90 35.46 -14.89
C ASP A 61 8.79 36.26 -13.92
N ASP A 62 10.08 36.31 -14.23
CA ASP A 62 11.11 37.00 -13.43
C ASP A 62 11.02 38.54 -13.54
N SER A 63 10.01 39.05 -14.24
CA SER A 63 9.75 40.48 -14.45
C SER A 63 9.43 41.25 -13.16
N LEU A 64 8.91 40.58 -12.13
CA LEU A 64 8.54 41.20 -10.85
C LEU A 64 9.59 40.92 -9.77
N SER A 65 10.43 41.91 -9.50
CA SER A 65 11.44 41.89 -8.43
C SER A 65 10.86 41.47 -7.06
N MET A 66 9.65 41.92 -6.74
CA MET A 66 8.94 41.62 -5.49
C MET A 66 8.63 40.12 -5.31
N SER A 67 8.27 39.41 -6.38
CA SER A 67 7.97 37.97 -6.34
C SER A 67 9.22 37.15 -6.04
N ARG A 68 10.36 37.54 -6.63
CA ARG A 68 11.66 36.92 -6.35
C ARG A 68 12.07 37.15 -4.90
N GLU A 69 11.90 38.37 -4.40
CA GLU A 69 12.23 38.71 -3.02
C GLU A 69 11.36 37.95 -2.02
N ALA A 70 10.04 37.89 -2.25
CA ALA A 70 9.13 37.12 -1.42
C ALA A 70 9.52 35.63 -1.37
N LYS A 71 9.88 35.03 -2.52
CA LYS A 71 10.34 33.63 -2.59
C LYS A 71 11.69 33.43 -1.87
N ARG A 72 12.60 34.39 -1.97
CA ARG A 72 13.89 34.38 -1.26
C ARG A 72 13.69 34.41 0.26
N GLN A 73 12.82 35.30 0.75
CA GLN A 73 12.51 35.39 2.19
C GLN A 73 11.77 34.16 2.69
N ALA A 74 10.81 33.63 1.93
CA ALA A 74 10.12 32.38 2.28
C ALA A 74 11.09 31.20 2.41
N LYS A 75 12.04 31.05 1.47
CA LYS A 75 13.10 30.02 1.56
C LYS A 75 13.99 30.21 2.80
N LYS A 76 14.36 31.46 3.12
CA LYS A 76 15.16 31.79 4.30
C LYS A 76 14.44 31.38 5.59
N ALA A 77 13.13 31.63 5.68
CA ALA A 77 12.30 31.25 6.82
C ALA A 77 12.13 29.73 6.99
N THR A 78 12.35 28.93 5.95
CA THR A 78 12.28 27.46 6.00
C THR A 78 13.62 26.76 6.24
N ARG A 79 14.72 27.50 6.46
CA ARG A 79 16.04 26.91 6.73
C ARG A 79 16.07 26.22 8.10
N ALA A 80 16.93 25.21 8.23
CA ALA A 80 17.17 24.53 9.50
C ALA A 80 17.63 25.54 10.56
N GLY A 81 17.03 25.48 11.76
CA GLY A 81 17.30 26.40 12.87
C GLY A 81 16.36 27.61 12.96
N CYS A 82 15.49 27.84 11.96
CA CYS A 82 14.47 28.89 12.06
C CYS A 82 13.25 28.42 12.86
N THR A 83 12.89 29.14 13.92
CA THR A 83 11.68 28.90 14.71
C THR A 83 10.50 29.68 14.12
N PRO A 84 9.35 29.04 13.84
CA PRO A 84 8.17 29.74 13.37
C PRO A 84 7.61 30.67 14.45
N GLN A 85 7.24 31.91 14.08
CA GLN A 85 6.67 32.91 15.00
C GLN A 85 5.28 32.52 15.55
N SER A 86 4.57 31.64 14.87
CA SER A 86 3.30 31.05 15.31
C SER A 86 3.30 29.60 14.85
N LEU A 87 2.76 28.68 15.67
CA LEU A 87 2.61 27.29 15.28
C LEU A 87 1.55 27.21 14.17
N PRO A 88 1.93 27.01 12.89
CA PRO A 88 0.93 26.91 11.84
C PRO A 88 0.11 25.63 12.06
N TYR A 89 -1.18 25.69 11.73
CA TYR A 89 -2.02 24.50 11.64
C TYR A 89 -1.30 23.42 10.83
N GLN A 90 -0.92 22.32 11.48
CA GLN A 90 -0.21 21.25 10.83
C GLN A 90 -1.21 20.37 10.11
N ALA A 91 -1.18 20.33 8.78
CA ALA A 91 -1.91 19.34 7.98
C ALA A 91 -1.28 17.93 8.17
N ARG A 92 -1.27 17.42 9.41
CA ARG A 92 -0.62 16.17 9.83
C ARG A 92 -1.08 15.00 8.98
N SER A 93 -2.37 14.93 8.66
CA SER A 93 -2.97 13.89 7.82
C SER A 93 -2.50 13.93 6.36
N MET A 94 -2.13 15.10 5.80
CA MET A 94 -1.48 15.14 4.47
C MET A 94 -0.01 14.70 4.54
N ARG A 95 0.74 15.17 5.55
CA ARG A 95 2.13 14.72 5.73
C ARG A 95 2.21 13.21 5.93
N LEU A 96 1.35 12.66 6.80
CA LEU A 96 1.24 11.23 7.02
C LEU A 96 0.90 10.49 5.72
N ARG A 97 -0.08 10.95 4.94
CA ARG A 97 -0.41 10.33 3.64
C ARG A 97 0.75 10.36 2.65
N LEU A 98 1.48 11.47 2.57
CA LEU A 98 2.66 11.59 1.70
C LEU A 98 3.78 10.64 2.14
N VAL A 99 4.08 10.60 3.43
CA VAL A 99 5.09 9.69 4.00
C VAL A 99 4.69 8.23 3.79
N VAL A 100 3.43 7.86 4.07
CA VAL A 100 2.92 6.51 3.83
C VAL A 100 2.99 6.15 2.34
N SER A 101 2.65 7.07 1.45
CA SER A 101 2.76 6.87 0.00
C SER A 101 4.21 6.67 -0.45
N GLN A 102 5.14 7.48 0.06
CA GLN A 102 6.58 7.34 -0.20
C GLN A 102 7.11 6.00 0.33
N LEU A 103 6.73 5.61 1.55
CA LEU A 103 7.07 4.31 2.13
C LEU A 103 6.48 3.15 1.30
N HIS A 104 5.26 3.28 0.79
CA HIS A 104 4.67 2.28 -0.10
C HIS A 104 5.42 2.16 -1.43
N GLN A 105 5.91 3.28 -1.99
CA GLN A 105 6.77 3.24 -3.17
C GLN A 105 8.12 2.58 -2.89
N GLN A 106 8.71 2.82 -1.71
CA GLN A 106 9.97 2.22 -1.28
C GLN A 106 9.83 0.73 -0.91
N ARG A 107 8.66 0.30 -0.44
CA ARG A 107 8.35 -1.11 -0.11
C ARG A 107 8.01 -1.98 -1.32
N LYS A 108 8.19 -1.48 -2.55
CA LYS A 108 8.07 -2.30 -3.75
C LYS A 108 9.20 -3.33 -3.75
N LEU A 109 8.84 -4.61 -3.73
CA LEU A 109 9.81 -5.71 -3.82
C LEU A 109 10.65 -5.56 -5.09
N PRO A 110 11.97 -5.82 -5.04
CA PRO A 110 12.82 -5.81 -6.23
C PRO A 110 12.29 -6.70 -7.35
N ASN A 111 12.68 -6.36 -8.58
CA ASN A 111 12.43 -7.22 -9.73
C ASN A 111 13.07 -8.60 -9.48
N ASN A 112 12.39 -9.68 -9.87
CA ASN A 112 12.78 -11.09 -9.67
C ASN A 112 12.71 -11.65 -8.24
N VAL A 113 12.31 -10.87 -7.24
CA VAL A 113 12.06 -11.39 -5.88
C VAL A 113 10.61 -11.82 -5.74
N GLY A 114 10.40 -13.01 -5.15
CA GLY A 114 9.07 -13.53 -4.83
C GLY A 114 8.24 -13.95 -6.05
N ASN A 115 8.88 -14.34 -7.15
CA ASN A 115 8.19 -14.73 -8.40
C ASN A 115 7.14 -15.83 -8.18
N TYR A 116 7.42 -16.80 -7.31
CA TYR A 116 6.46 -17.85 -6.96
C TYR A 116 5.21 -17.28 -6.27
N SER A 117 5.37 -16.46 -5.23
CA SER A 117 4.25 -15.82 -4.54
C SER A 117 3.47 -14.87 -5.45
N LYS A 118 4.15 -14.12 -6.34
CA LYS A 118 3.51 -13.26 -7.34
C LYS A 118 2.73 -14.05 -8.40
N ARG A 119 3.17 -15.28 -8.73
CA ARG A 119 2.45 -16.19 -9.63
C ARG A 119 1.14 -16.69 -9.00
N ILE A 120 1.16 -16.98 -7.70
CA ILE A 120 -0.04 -17.38 -6.94
C ILE A 120 -0.95 -16.18 -6.73
N ASP A 121 -0.38 -15.01 -6.45
CA ASP A 121 -1.13 -13.84 -6.01
C ASP A 121 -0.64 -12.56 -6.68
N ARG A 122 -1.34 -12.17 -7.75
CA ARG A 122 -1.09 -10.94 -8.49
C ARG A 122 -1.45 -9.68 -7.71
N ALA A 123 -2.23 -9.79 -6.63
CA ALA A 123 -2.63 -8.67 -5.81
C ALA A 123 -1.64 -8.35 -4.68
N LEU A 124 -0.45 -8.98 -4.68
CA LEU A 124 0.59 -8.70 -3.69
C LEU A 124 1.28 -7.35 -3.92
N PRO A 125 1.56 -6.59 -2.84
CA PRO A 125 1.06 -6.77 -1.47
C PRO A 125 -0.40 -6.27 -1.34
N GLY A 126 -1.23 -6.96 -0.55
CA GLY A 126 -2.64 -6.56 -0.36
C GLY A 126 -3.18 -6.86 1.04
N LYS A 127 -4.24 -6.13 1.43
CA LYS A 127 -4.91 -6.30 2.75
C LYS A 127 -5.47 -7.71 2.95
N HIS A 128 -5.81 -8.39 1.86
CA HIS A 128 -6.29 -9.78 1.91
C HIS A 128 -5.22 -10.74 2.43
N THR A 129 -3.93 -10.46 2.17
CA THR A 129 -2.84 -11.28 2.70
C THR A 129 -2.82 -11.24 4.22
N GLN A 130 -2.99 -10.07 4.82
CA GLN A 130 -3.10 -9.95 6.27
C GLN A 130 -4.31 -10.74 6.80
N ALA A 131 -5.47 -10.56 6.18
CA ALA A 131 -6.70 -11.27 6.57
C ALA A 131 -6.57 -12.81 6.51
N LEU A 132 -5.74 -13.35 5.60
CA LEU A 132 -5.46 -14.79 5.53
C LEU A 132 -4.67 -15.30 6.73
N TYR A 133 -3.71 -14.53 7.22
CA TYR A 133 -2.86 -14.93 8.34
C TYR A 133 -3.50 -14.64 9.70
N ASP A 134 -4.31 -13.58 9.80
CA ASP A 134 -5.00 -13.20 11.04
C ASP A 134 -5.97 -14.30 11.53
N ILE A 135 -6.49 -15.13 10.63
CA ILE A 135 -7.38 -16.25 10.95
C ILE A 135 -6.65 -17.56 11.28
N CYS A 136 -5.32 -17.61 11.11
CA CYS A 136 -4.52 -18.82 11.29
C CYS A 136 -3.84 -18.84 12.65
N LYS A 137 -3.79 -20.02 13.29
CA LYS A 137 -2.88 -20.25 14.42
C LYS A 137 -1.43 -20.25 13.94
N ARG A 138 -0.47 -20.09 14.86
CA ARG A 138 0.97 -20.07 14.53
C ARG A 138 1.43 -21.22 13.61
N ARG A 139 1.03 -22.46 13.92
CA ARG A 139 1.35 -23.65 13.12
C ARG A 139 0.75 -23.58 11.72
N GLU A 140 -0.52 -23.18 11.62
CA GLU A 140 -1.24 -23.03 10.35
C GLU A 140 -0.63 -21.92 9.47
N ALA A 141 -0.27 -20.78 10.08
CA ALA A 141 0.39 -19.69 9.40
C ALA A 141 1.77 -20.09 8.87
N GLY A 142 2.52 -20.89 9.64
CA GLY A 142 3.79 -21.49 9.20
C GLY A 142 3.61 -22.34 7.95
N VAL A 143 2.67 -23.29 7.97
CA VAL A 143 2.36 -24.13 6.81
C VAL A 143 1.88 -23.30 5.61
N LEU A 144 0.97 -22.35 5.83
CA LEU A 144 0.48 -21.47 4.76
C LEU A 144 1.60 -20.64 4.13
N SER A 145 2.54 -20.14 4.93
CA SER A 145 3.69 -19.38 4.43
C SER A 145 4.62 -20.24 3.58
N GLN A 146 4.89 -21.47 3.98
CA GLN A 146 5.67 -22.43 3.17
C GLN A 146 4.95 -22.71 1.84
N LEU A 147 3.64 -22.97 1.87
CA LEU A 147 2.83 -23.19 0.68
C LEU A 147 2.82 -21.99 -0.27
N ARG A 148 2.72 -20.76 0.27
CA ARG A 148 2.63 -19.52 -0.54
C ARG A 148 3.98 -18.99 -1.03
N THR A 149 5.08 -19.38 -0.40
CA THR A 149 6.44 -19.01 -0.83
C THR A 149 7.08 -20.07 -1.70
N GLY A 150 6.62 -21.32 -1.62
CA GLY A 150 7.25 -22.47 -2.26
C GLY A 150 8.56 -22.89 -1.55
N MET A 151 8.91 -22.24 -0.44
CA MET A 151 10.08 -22.54 0.37
C MET A 151 9.67 -23.51 1.47
N ALA A 152 9.60 -24.79 1.10
CA ALA A 152 9.01 -25.84 1.94
C ALA A 152 9.84 -27.13 1.86
N LYS A 153 9.60 -28.06 2.79
CA LYS A 153 10.18 -29.42 2.75
C LYS A 153 9.51 -30.25 1.63
N ILE A 154 9.80 -29.90 0.38
CA ILE A 154 9.33 -30.56 -0.84
C ILE A 154 10.55 -30.78 -1.74
N ASN A 155 10.67 -31.94 -2.36
CA ASN A 155 11.91 -32.35 -3.03
C ASN A 155 12.32 -31.42 -4.17
N SER A 156 11.38 -30.83 -4.93
CA SER A 156 11.72 -29.81 -5.93
C SER A 156 12.42 -28.57 -5.34
N TYR A 157 12.05 -28.15 -4.14
CA TYR A 157 12.74 -27.04 -3.45
C TYR A 157 14.04 -27.52 -2.79
N LEU A 158 14.02 -28.67 -2.11
CA LEU A 158 15.17 -29.23 -1.42
C LEU A 158 16.32 -29.54 -2.39
N ASN A 159 16.02 -30.12 -3.55
CA ASN A 159 17.00 -30.38 -4.60
C ASN A 159 17.57 -29.07 -5.18
N LYS A 160 16.71 -28.07 -5.42
CA LYS A 160 17.13 -26.76 -5.90
C LYS A 160 18.14 -26.06 -4.96
N ILE A 161 18.06 -26.31 -3.65
CA ILE A 161 18.99 -25.75 -2.66
C ILE A 161 20.12 -26.72 -2.28
N GLY A 162 20.22 -27.88 -2.93
CA GLY A 162 21.25 -28.89 -2.65
C GLY A 162 21.04 -29.71 -1.36
N ALA A 163 19.87 -29.63 -0.73
CA ALA A 163 19.52 -30.39 0.47
C ALA A 163 18.96 -31.79 0.17
N ALA A 164 18.65 -32.09 -1.10
CA ALA A 164 18.22 -33.41 -1.56
C ALA A 164 18.88 -33.75 -2.89
N GLU A 165 19.24 -35.03 -3.09
CA GLU A 165 19.91 -35.49 -4.31
C GLU A 165 18.99 -35.54 -5.53
N SER A 166 17.68 -35.69 -5.31
CA SER A 166 16.66 -35.77 -6.38
C SER A 166 15.44 -34.92 -6.05
N ASP A 167 14.79 -34.38 -7.10
CA ASP A 167 13.51 -33.68 -7.00
C ASP A 167 12.29 -34.62 -7.08
N MET A 168 12.52 -35.93 -7.30
CA MET A 168 11.46 -36.92 -7.49
C MET A 168 10.64 -37.14 -6.22
N CYS A 169 9.32 -37.26 -6.39
CA CYS A 169 8.44 -37.65 -5.29
C CYS A 169 8.62 -39.14 -4.97
N GLU A 170 8.50 -39.51 -3.70
CA GLU A 170 8.46 -40.90 -3.23
C GLU A 170 7.33 -41.74 -3.86
N CYS A 171 6.30 -41.11 -4.45
CA CYS A 171 5.31 -41.84 -5.25
C CYS A 171 5.85 -42.37 -6.59
N GLY A 172 7.04 -41.93 -7.01
CA GLY A 172 7.73 -42.35 -8.23
C GLY A 172 7.20 -41.74 -9.53
N CYS A 173 6.05 -41.05 -9.52
CA CYS A 173 5.40 -40.65 -10.78
C CYS A 173 6.03 -39.41 -11.43
N ARG A 174 6.41 -38.40 -10.63
CA ARG A 174 6.87 -37.07 -11.10
C ARG A 174 7.75 -36.38 -10.04
N PRO A 175 8.46 -35.30 -10.41
CA PRO A 175 9.04 -34.37 -9.44
C PRO A 175 8.01 -33.89 -8.42
N GLU A 176 8.40 -33.86 -7.15
CA GLU A 176 7.56 -33.38 -6.06
C GLU A 176 7.51 -31.85 -6.13
N THR A 177 6.56 -31.29 -6.89
CA THR A 177 6.24 -29.85 -6.84
C THR A 177 5.08 -29.58 -5.88
N MET A 178 4.87 -28.31 -5.53
CA MET A 178 3.68 -27.90 -4.77
C MET A 178 2.38 -28.32 -5.46
N GLU A 179 2.31 -28.20 -6.78
CA GLU A 179 1.16 -28.65 -7.57
C GLU A 179 0.97 -30.16 -7.51
N HIS A 180 2.07 -30.93 -7.56
CA HIS A 180 2.00 -32.38 -7.41
C HIS A 180 1.52 -32.77 -6.01
N PHE A 181 2.15 -32.23 -4.98
CA PHE A 181 1.79 -32.45 -3.58
C PHE A 181 0.30 -32.12 -3.31
N LEU A 182 -0.14 -30.92 -3.70
CA LEU A 182 -1.48 -30.40 -3.42
C LEU A 182 -2.60 -30.96 -4.31
N PHE A 183 -2.30 -31.55 -5.49
CA PHE A 183 -3.38 -31.98 -6.38
C PHE A 183 -3.22 -33.34 -7.06
N ARG A 184 -2.03 -33.94 -7.10
CA ARG A 184 -1.76 -35.10 -7.98
C ARG A 184 -1.11 -36.31 -7.30
N CYS A 185 -0.48 -36.13 -6.15
CA CYS A 185 0.21 -37.21 -5.46
C CYS A 185 -0.80 -38.25 -4.96
N THR A 186 -0.63 -39.51 -5.38
CA THR A 186 -1.52 -40.63 -5.06
C THR A 186 -1.40 -41.08 -3.60
N ARG A 187 -0.33 -40.70 -2.90
CA ARG A 187 -0.14 -41.03 -1.48
C ARG A 187 -1.10 -40.28 -0.55
N TRP A 188 -1.58 -39.12 -0.97
CA TRP A 188 -2.36 -38.20 -0.14
C TRP A 188 -3.83 -38.13 -0.55
N GLU A 189 -4.35 -39.19 -1.16
CA GLU A 189 -5.71 -39.24 -1.68
C GLU A 189 -6.77 -39.08 -0.58
N ALA A 190 -6.56 -39.72 0.56
CA ALA A 190 -7.49 -39.67 1.69
C ALA A 190 -7.54 -38.28 2.33
N GLU A 191 -6.39 -37.64 2.56
CA GLU A 191 -6.30 -36.32 3.16
C GLU A 191 -6.84 -35.23 2.21
N ARG A 192 -6.74 -35.44 0.88
CA ARG A 192 -7.17 -34.48 -0.15
C ARG A 192 -8.69 -34.40 -0.31
N GLU A 193 -9.44 -35.32 0.28
CA GLU A 193 -10.88 -35.39 0.17
C GLU A 193 -11.58 -34.07 0.60
N ALA A 194 -11.13 -33.46 1.69
CA ALA A 194 -11.67 -32.17 2.14
C ALA A 194 -11.42 -31.05 1.10
N MET A 195 -10.27 -31.06 0.43
CA MET A 195 -9.96 -30.10 -0.63
C MET A 195 -10.83 -30.34 -1.87
N ARG A 196 -11.11 -31.60 -2.22
CA ARG A 196 -11.98 -31.94 -3.37
C ARG A 196 -13.40 -31.42 -3.19
N ARG A 197 -13.97 -31.57 -1.99
CA ARG A 197 -15.32 -31.09 -1.68
C ARG A 197 -15.46 -29.58 -1.82
N VAL A 198 -14.47 -28.82 -1.34
CA VAL A 198 -14.46 -27.35 -1.42
C VAL A 198 -14.06 -26.85 -2.81
N GLY A 199 -13.14 -27.56 -3.45
CA GLY A 199 -12.55 -27.17 -4.73
C GLY A 199 -13.44 -27.38 -5.93
N GLN A 200 -14.18 -28.48 -5.99
CA GLN A 200 -14.96 -28.89 -7.16
C GLN A 200 -14.15 -28.68 -8.46
N ASN A 201 -14.60 -27.77 -9.33
CA ASN A 201 -13.97 -27.45 -10.63
C ASN A 201 -12.65 -26.66 -10.53
N MET A 202 -12.29 -26.18 -9.33
CA MET A 202 -11.08 -25.41 -9.05
C MET A 202 -9.89 -26.29 -8.64
N MET A 203 -10.04 -27.61 -8.63
CA MET A 203 -8.94 -28.55 -8.38
C MET A 203 -7.78 -28.29 -9.35
N GLY A 204 -6.58 -28.11 -8.81
CA GLY A 204 -5.39 -27.73 -9.59
C GLY A 204 -5.08 -26.23 -9.59
N ASN A 205 -5.98 -25.38 -9.09
CA ASN A 205 -5.76 -23.93 -9.04
C ASN A 205 -5.06 -23.51 -7.73
N LEU A 206 -3.74 -23.32 -7.79
CA LEU A 206 -2.95 -22.86 -6.64
C LEU A 206 -3.45 -21.54 -6.05
N SER A 207 -3.80 -20.56 -6.89
CA SER A 207 -4.28 -19.24 -6.44
C SER A 207 -5.54 -19.39 -5.60
N PHE A 208 -6.49 -20.21 -6.04
CA PHE A 208 -7.73 -20.47 -5.30
C PHE A 208 -7.46 -21.10 -3.92
N PHE A 209 -6.69 -22.18 -3.88
CA PHE A 209 -6.43 -22.94 -2.65
C PHE A 209 -5.47 -22.28 -1.68
N LEU A 210 -4.66 -21.33 -2.14
CA LEU A 210 -3.70 -20.59 -1.33
C LEU A 210 -4.14 -19.15 -1.04
N GLY A 211 -5.33 -18.73 -1.50
CA GLY A 211 -5.90 -17.41 -1.21
C GLY A 211 -5.22 -16.28 -1.99
N GLY A 212 -4.71 -16.57 -3.19
CA GLY A 212 -4.10 -15.59 -4.09
C GLY A 212 -5.04 -15.17 -5.23
N LYS A 213 -4.82 -13.96 -5.75
CA LYS A 213 -5.56 -13.48 -6.92
C LYS A 213 -4.94 -14.01 -8.22
N SER A 214 -5.71 -14.81 -8.95
CA SER A 214 -5.40 -15.30 -10.30
C SER A 214 -5.53 -14.20 -11.35
N ALA A 215 -4.96 -14.44 -12.54
CA ALA A 215 -5.13 -13.59 -13.71
C ALA A 215 -6.58 -13.54 -14.21
N SER A 216 -7.35 -14.61 -14.00
CA SER A 216 -8.76 -14.73 -14.39
C SER A 216 -9.72 -14.00 -13.44
N ASP A 217 -9.22 -13.52 -12.28
CA ASP A 217 -10.08 -12.97 -11.24
C ASP A 217 -10.43 -11.50 -11.48
N GLY A 218 -11.72 -11.18 -11.34
CA GLY A 218 -12.25 -9.84 -11.52
C GLY A 218 -11.78 -8.80 -10.49
N ALA A 219 -12.21 -7.55 -10.68
CA ALA A 219 -11.84 -6.44 -9.80
C ALA A 219 -12.36 -6.58 -8.36
N LYS A 220 -13.51 -7.23 -8.16
CA LYS A 220 -14.16 -7.43 -6.84
C LYS A 220 -13.77 -8.75 -6.14
N TRP A 221 -12.68 -9.38 -6.56
CA TRP A 221 -12.23 -10.67 -6.03
C TRP A 221 -11.92 -10.63 -4.52
N ARG A 222 -12.19 -11.75 -3.84
CA ARG A 222 -11.83 -12.02 -2.44
C ARG A 222 -11.31 -13.46 -2.31
N PRO A 223 -10.36 -13.73 -1.39
CA PRO A 223 -9.87 -15.08 -1.18
C PRO A 223 -10.96 -15.99 -0.59
N ASN A 224 -10.99 -17.25 -1.03
CA ASN A 224 -11.84 -18.26 -0.43
C ASN A 224 -11.15 -18.83 0.82
N LEU A 225 -11.58 -18.37 2.00
CA LEU A 225 -10.97 -18.75 3.28
C LEU A 225 -11.21 -20.23 3.62
N GLU A 226 -12.31 -20.82 3.15
CA GLU A 226 -12.61 -22.23 3.37
C GLU A 226 -11.64 -23.13 2.59
N ALA A 227 -11.38 -22.79 1.33
CA ALA A 227 -10.39 -23.47 0.50
C ALA A 227 -9.00 -23.40 1.13
N VAL A 228 -8.59 -22.23 1.62
CA VAL A 228 -7.30 -22.06 2.31
C VAL A 228 -7.21 -22.92 3.57
N ARG A 229 -8.26 -22.92 4.40
CA ARG A 229 -8.30 -23.77 5.60
C ARG A 229 -8.24 -25.26 5.25
N ALA A 230 -8.94 -25.69 4.21
CA ALA A 230 -8.87 -27.08 3.73
C ALA A 230 -7.44 -27.44 3.29
N THR A 231 -6.76 -26.58 2.55
CA THR A 231 -5.37 -26.79 2.12
C THR A 231 -4.39 -26.87 3.30
N VAL A 232 -4.54 -25.99 4.29
CA VAL A 232 -3.68 -25.99 5.48
C VAL A 232 -3.91 -27.25 6.31
N LYS A 233 -5.18 -27.66 6.51
CA LYS A 233 -5.51 -28.91 7.19
C LYS A 233 -4.95 -30.13 6.48
N PHE A 234 -5.07 -30.18 5.15
CA PHE A 234 -4.44 -31.20 4.32
C PHE A 234 -2.94 -31.27 4.58
N ALA A 235 -2.22 -30.17 4.42
CA ALA A 235 -0.77 -30.13 4.58
C ALA A 235 -0.31 -30.52 6.01
N ILE A 236 -1.07 -30.12 7.05
CA ILE A 236 -0.80 -30.54 8.43
C ILE A 236 -1.03 -32.05 8.60
N ALA A 237 -2.12 -32.59 8.07
CA ALA A 237 -2.46 -34.01 8.20
C ALA A 237 -1.42 -34.92 7.54
N THR A 238 -0.86 -34.51 6.39
CA THR A 238 0.22 -35.27 5.73
C THR A 238 1.53 -35.31 6.52
N GLY A 239 1.73 -34.39 7.48
CA GLY A 239 3.02 -34.24 8.18
C GLY A 239 4.20 -33.80 7.31
N ARG A 240 4.05 -33.76 5.97
CA ARG A 240 5.14 -33.54 5.00
C ARG A 240 5.86 -32.22 5.20
N LEU A 241 5.11 -31.19 5.60
CA LEU A 241 5.60 -29.81 5.80
C LEU A 241 5.91 -29.48 7.27
N SER A 242 5.80 -30.45 8.17
CA SER A 242 6.04 -30.23 9.60
C SER A 242 7.51 -29.89 9.87
N GLN A 243 7.71 -28.89 10.71
CA GLN A 243 8.99 -28.59 11.36
C GLN A 243 9.01 -29.25 12.74
N GLU A 244 8.79 -30.55 12.81
CA GLU A 244 9.13 -31.31 14.03
C GLU A 244 10.56 -31.81 13.80
N GLY A 245 11.49 -31.22 14.55
CA GLY A 245 12.94 -31.45 14.43
C GLY A 245 13.69 -30.24 13.86
N VAL A 246 13.80 -29.17 14.64
CA VAL A 246 15.05 -28.59 15.20
C VAL A 246 14.69 -27.93 16.52
#